data_AF-A0A8S2ZKW6-F1
#
_entry.id   AF-A0A8S2ZKW6-F1
#
_cell.length_a   1.000
_cell.length_b   1.000
_cell.length_c   1.000
_cell.angle_alpha   90.00
_cell.angle_beta   90.00
_cell.angle_gamma   90.00
#
_symmetry.space_group_name_H-M   'P 1'
#
loop_
_entity.id
_entity.type
_entity.pdbx_description
1 polymer ?
#
loop_
_entity_poly.entity_id
_entity_poly.type
_entity_poly.pdbx_seq_one_letter_code
_entity_poly.pdbx_strand_id
1 'polypeptide(L)'
;VVTKREVINETEIKKSAEQFVIEVKLLLPHYNDDFVLNTDQSGLQLEFPSTRTLSYRGEKTTLAAVRLINAATHSYTIQPTISMSGKLFGPVYICLKEANGRMSENIKANLPQMKNVVVTCNASGKLTTSLVEYWRDKCLIPSLLSQPTLLLSDSWSGQGDRKG
;
A
#
# COMPACT_ATOMS: atom_id res chain seq x y z
N VAL A 1 16.97 -10.16 0.54
CA VAL A 1 17.87 -10.19 1.71
C VAL A 1 17.09 -10.83 2.83
N VAL A 2 17.45 -12.04 3.25
CA VAL A 2 16.79 -12.75 4.35
C VAL A 2 17.59 -12.45 5.61
N THR A 3 16.94 -11.93 6.63
CA THR A 3 17.55 -11.62 7.92
C THR A 3 17.84 -12.92 8.69
N LYS A 4 18.89 -12.94 9.53
CA LYS A 4 19.25 -14.10 10.36
C LYS A 4 18.09 -14.63 11.24
N ARG A 5 17.10 -13.80 11.56
CA ARG A 5 15.89 -14.18 12.30
C ARG A 5 14.92 -15.03 11.49
N GLU A 6 14.74 -14.76 10.20
CA GLU A 6 13.81 -15.48 9.33
C GLU A 6 14.25 -16.93 9.07
N VAL A 7 15.56 -17.20 9.10
CA VAL A 7 16.12 -18.55 8.93
C VAL A 7 15.98 -19.41 10.20
N ILE A 8 15.99 -18.79 11.39
CA ILE A 8 15.91 -19.52 12.68
C ILE A 8 14.46 -19.91 13.01
N ASN A 9 13.47 -19.18 12.50
CA ASN A 9 12.05 -19.36 12.83
C ASN A 9 11.17 -19.78 11.65
N GLU A 10 11.75 -20.27 10.55
CA GLU A 10 11.02 -20.62 9.33
C GLU A 10 9.85 -21.59 9.59
N THR A 11 10.07 -22.61 10.43
CA THR A 11 9.04 -23.60 10.79
C THR A 11 7.89 -22.98 11.59
N GLU A 12 8.20 -22.09 12.54
CA GLU A 12 7.18 -21.40 13.33
C GLU A 12 6.37 -20.43 12.49
N ILE A 13 7.03 -19.67 11.60
CA ILE A 13 6.39 -18.74 10.67
C ILE A 13 5.44 -19.50 9.73
N LYS A 14 5.89 -20.62 9.15
CA LYS A 14 5.04 -21.46 8.30
C LYS A 14 3.83 -21.99 9.04
N LYS A 15 4.03 -22.53 10.25
CA LYS A 15 2.94 -23.04 11.08
C LYS A 15 1.93 -21.94 11.42
N SER A 16 2.40 -20.74 11.77
CA SER A 16 1.53 -19.59 12.05
C SER A 16 0.75 -19.16 10.81
N ALA A 17 1.38 -19.14 9.63
CA ALA A 17 0.71 -18.81 8.38
C ALA A 17 -0.35 -19.85 7.99
N GLU A 18 -0.05 -21.14 8.12
CA GLU A 18 -1.01 -22.23 7.89
C GLU A 18 -2.20 -22.14 8.83
N GLN A 19 -1.95 -21.88 10.11
CA GLN A 19 -2.98 -21.71 11.13
C GLN A 19 -3.89 -20.51 10.81
N PHE A 20 -3.31 -19.38 10.42
CA PHE A 20 -4.07 -18.20 9.99
C PHE A 20 -4.98 -18.51 8.80
N VAL A 21 -4.47 -19.23 7.79
CA VAL A 21 -5.28 -19.64 6.62
C VAL A 21 -6.45 -20.54 7.03
N ILE A 22 -6.24 -21.47 7.97
CA ILE A 22 -7.31 -22.33 8.49
C ILE A 22 -8.38 -21.47 9.20
N GLU A 23 -7.97 -20.56 10.08
CA GLU A 23 -8.88 -19.68 10.82
C GLU A 23 -9.70 -18.79 9.90
N VAL A 24 -9.06 -18.15 8.91
CA VAL A 24 -9.76 -17.33 7.92
C VAL A 24 -10.77 -18.18 7.15
N LYS A 25 -10.38 -19.37 6.67
CA LYS A 25 -11.29 -20.28 5.95
C LYS A 25 -12.53 -20.67 6.76
N LEU A 26 -12.41 -20.80 8.08
CA LEU A 26 -13.54 -21.07 8.96
C LEU A 26 -14.46 -19.84 9.11
N LEU A 27 -13.92 -18.62 9.00
CA LEU A 27 -14.70 -17.38 9.06
C LEU A 27 -15.41 -17.05 7.74
N LEU A 28 -14.80 -17.36 6.58
CA LEU A 28 -15.31 -16.97 5.25
C LEU A 28 -16.81 -17.25 5.03
N PRO A 29 -17.37 -18.42 5.42
CA PRO A 29 -18.80 -18.72 5.19
C PRO A 29 -19.78 -17.77 5.89
N HIS A 30 -19.32 -16.98 6.86
CA HIS A 30 -20.14 -16.03 7.60
C HIS A 30 -20.19 -14.62 7.00
N TYR A 31 -19.42 -14.37 5.93
CA TYR A 31 -19.31 -13.08 5.28
C TYR A 31 -19.69 -13.18 3.80
N ASN A 32 -20.14 -12.07 3.22
CA ASN A 32 -20.34 -11.96 1.78
C ASN A 32 -18.98 -11.67 1.12
N ASP A 33 -18.68 -12.31 -0.01
CA ASP A 33 -17.43 -12.15 -0.77
C ASP A 33 -17.13 -10.69 -1.17
N ASP A 34 -18.14 -9.84 -1.35
CA ASP A 34 -17.97 -8.40 -1.59
C ASP A 34 -17.45 -7.63 -0.34
N PHE A 35 -17.53 -8.24 0.84
CA PHE A 35 -17.16 -7.68 2.16
C PHE A 35 -16.11 -8.52 2.90
N VAL A 36 -15.48 -9.47 2.22
CA VAL A 36 -14.19 -10.04 2.64
C VAL A 36 -13.11 -9.26 1.92
N LEU A 37 -12.34 -8.46 2.65
CA LEU A 37 -11.45 -7.45 2.10
C LEU A 37 -10.00 -7.79 2.37
N ASN A 38 -9.15 -7.59 1.38
CA ASN A 38 -7.70 -7.57 1.54
C ASN A 38 -7.17 -6.19 1.21
N THR A 39 -6.25 -5.66 2.02
CA THR A 39 -5.59 -4.38 1.76
C THR A 39 -4.11 -4.49 2.06
N ASP A 40 -3.30 -3.84 1.22
CA ASP A 40 -1.85 -3.77 1.42
C ASP A 40 -1.30 -2.49 0.79
N GLN A 41 -0.13 -2.06 1.25
CA GLN A 41 0.58 -0.90 0.75
C GLN A 41 1.59 -1.29 -0.32
N SER A 42 1.61 -0.50 -1.40
CA SER A 42 2.61 -0.65 -2.45
C SER A 42 3.25 0.69 -2.77
N GLY A 43 4.58 0.71 -2.80
CA GLY A 43 5.36 1.86 -3.27
C GLY A 43 5.49 1.81 -4.79
N LEU A 44 5.09 2.89 -5.48
CA LEU A 44 5.22 3.05 -6.91
C LEU A 44 6.19 4.19 -7.23
N GLN A 45 7.09 3.96 -8.19
CA GLN A 45 7.94 5.01 -8.74
C GLN A 45 7.13 5.87 -9.71
N LEU A 46 7.41 7.17 -9.75
CA LEU A 46 6.73 8.09 -10.68
C LEU A 46 7.18 7.83 -12.14
N GLU A 47 8.43 7.44 -12.34
CA GLU A 47 8.99 7.00 -13.60
C GLU A 47 9.69 5.66 -13.40
N PHE A 48 9.44 4.70 -14.30
CA PHE A 48 10.14 3.41 -14.31
C PHE A 48 11.27 3.47 -15.36
N PRO A 49 12.50 3.88 -14.98
CA PRO A 49 13.61 3.77 -15.90
C PRO A 49 13.91 2.29 -16.16
N SER A 50 14.12 1.92 -17.43
CA SER A 50 14.58 0.57 -17.75
C SER A 50 15.93 0.33 -17.11
N THR A 51 16.03 -0.70 -16.27
CA THR A 51 17.32 -1.16 -15.72
C THR A 51 18.17 -1.87 -16.77
N ARG A 52 17.56 -2.23 -17.91
CA ARG A 52 18.22 -2.83 -19.05
C ARG A 52 18.38 -1.79 -20.16
N THR A 53 19.62 -1.44 -20.43
CA THR A 53 20.01 -0.60 -21.56
C THR A 53 20.81 -1.48 -22.52
N LEU A 54 20.56 -1.35 -23.83
CA LEU A 54 21.41 -1.96 -24.84
C LEU A 54 22.73 -1.19 -24.88
N SER A 55 23.70 -1.60 -24.07
CA SER A 55 25.05 -1.03 -24.04
C SER A 55 26.12 -2.04 -24.40
N TYR A 56 27.34 -1.55 -24.57
CA TYR A 56 28.49 -2.36 -24.96
C TYR A 56 28.92 -3.32 -23.84
N ARG A 57 29.21 -4.57 -24.21
CA ARG A 57 29.62 -5.61 -23.25
C ARG A 57 31.00 -5.27 -22.68
N GLY A 58 31.11 -5.12 -21.36
CA GLY A 58 32.36 -4.80 -20.65
C GLY A 58 32.48 -3.34 -20.20
N GLU A 59 31.47 -2.52 -20.45
CA GLU A 59 31.41 -1.14 -19.97
C GLU A 59 31.17 -1.09 -18.45
N LYS A 60 31.94 -0.26 -17.73
CA LYS A 60 31.83 -0.12 -16.26
C LYS A 60 30.65 0.74 -15.82
N THR A 61 30.15 1.60 -16.70
CA THR A 61 29.09 2.56 -16.39
C THR A 61 28.32 2.83 -17.67
N THR A 62 27.00 2.60 -17.63
CA THR A 62 26.10 2.90 -18.75
C THR A 62 25.22 4.07 -18.33
N LEU A 63 25.20 5.11 -19.16
CA LEU A 63 24.36 6.28 -18.94
C LEU A 63 22.93 5.97 -19.41
N ALA A 64 21.95 6.32 -18.57
CA ALA A 64 20.53 6.22 -18.92
C ALA A 64 19.93 7.64 -18.92
N ALA A 65 19.17 7.96 -19.97
CA ALA A 65 18.39 9.19 -19.99
C ALA A 65 17.05 8.95 -19.28
N VAL A 66 16.73 9.79 -18.30
CA VAL A 66 15.43 9.83 -17.63
C VAL A 66 14.76 11.17 -17.91
N ARG A 67 13.43 11.20 -18.03
CA ARG A 67 12.73 12.47 -18.30
C ARG A 67 12.84 13.42 -17.13
N LEU A 68 12.83 12.91 -15.91
CA LEU A 68 13.04 13.70 -14.71
C LEU A 68 13.75 12.87 -13.63
N ILE A 69 14.94 13.30 -13.19
CA ILE A 69 15.70 12.61 -12.13
C ILE A 69 14.84 12.45 -10.86
N ASN A 70 14.03 13.46 -10.55
CA ASN A 70 13.13 13.40 -9.40
C ASN A 70 12.02 12.34 -9.60
N ALA A 71 11.48 12.16 -10.81
CA ALA A 71 10.46 11.13 -11.05
C ALA A 71 11.04 9.71 -10.98
N ALA A 72 12.31 9.54 -11.35
CA ALA A 72 13.01 8.26 -11.21
C ALA A 72 13.42 7.93 -9.75
N THR A 73 13.47 8.93 -8.87
CA THR A 73 13.95 8.78 -7.47
C THR A 73 12.86 8.95 -6.42
N HIS A 74 11.74 9.58 -6.77
CA HIS A 74 10.61 9.78 -5.87
C HIS A 74 9.55 8.72 -6.17
N SER A 75 9.13 8.05 -5.10
CA SER A 75 7.99 7.15 -5.10
C SER A 75 6.84 7.77 -4.31
N TYR A 76 5.64 7.29 -4.61
CA TYR A 76 4.46 7.49 -3.78
C TYR A 76 3.95 6.13 -3.34
N THR A 77 3.13 6.11 -2.30
CA THR A 77 2.52 4.87 -1.81
C THR A 77 1.04 4.86 -2.19
N ILE A 78 0.58 3.69 -2.64
CA ILE A 78 -0.83 3.41 -2.82
C ILE A 78 -1.28 2.34 -1.83
N GLN A 79 -2.54 2.40 -1.43
CA GLN A 79 -3.19 1.35 -0.65
C GLN A 79 -4.57 1.06 -1.25
N PRO A 80 -4.66 0.11 -2.20
CA PRO A 80 -5.94 -0.41 -2.65
C PRO A 80 -6.54 -1.36 -1.60
N THR A 81 -7.86 -1.47 -1.62
CA THR A 81 -8.61 -2.49 -0.87
C THR A 81 -9.42 -3.27 -1.88
N ILE A 82 -9.25 -4.59 -1.92
CA ILE A 82 -9.87 -5.47 -2.91
C ILE A 82 -10.72 -6.49 -2.18
N SER A 83 -11.95 -6.70 -2.64
CA SER A 83 -12.83 -7.73 -2.11
C SER A 83 -12.45 -9.12 -2.62
N MET A 84 -12.90 -10.17 -1.94
CA MET A 84 -12.73 -11.56 -2.36
C MET A 84 -13.39 -11.83 -3.72
N SER A 85 -14.46 -11.09 -4.05
CA SER A 85 -15.09 -11.10 -5.39
C SER A 85 -14.26 -10.41 -6.49
N GLY A 86 -13.09 -9.87 -6.16
CA GLY A 86 -12.17 -9.23 -7.11
C GLY A 86 -12.51 -7.79 -7.47
N LYS A 87 -13.33 -7.10 -6.67
CA LYS A 87 -13.72 -5.70 -6.91
C LYS A 87 -12.88 -4.75 -6.06
N LEU A 88 -12.63 -3.55 -6.57
CA LEU A 88 -12.09 -2.47 -5.75
C LEU A 88 -13.16 -2.04 -4.72
N PHE A 89 -12.78 -2.03 -3.45
CA PHE A 89 -13.63 -1.62 -2.35
C PHE A 89 -13.30 -0.18 -1.92
N GLY A 90 -14.23 0.73 -2.18
CA GLY A 90 -14.04 2.15 -1.89
C GLY A 90 -12.99 2.83 -2.77
N PRO A 91 -12.59 4.08 -2.44
CA PRO A 91 -11.57 4.81 -3.18
C PRO A 91 -10.16 4.29 -2.86
N VAL A 92 -9.27 4.35 -3.87
CA VAL A 92 -7.85 4.04 -3.68
C VAL A 92 -7.19 5.15 -2.89
N TYR A 93 -6.43 4.79 -1.86
CA TYR A 93 -5.66 5.75 -1.09
C TYR A 93 -4.27 5.95 -1.70
N ILE A 94 -3.86 7.21 -1.83
CA ILE A 94 -2.57 7.61 -2.37
C ILE A 94 -1.89 8.58 -1.41
N CYS A 95 -0.66 8.25 -1.00
CA CYS A 95 0.20 9.12 -0.20
C CYS A 95 1.40 9.58 -1.03
N LEU A 96 1.43 10.87 -1.37
CA LEU A 96 2.54 11.51 -2.07
C LEU A 96 3.69 11.80 -1.09
N LYS A 97 4.92 11.72 -1.59
CA LYS A 97 6.11 12.10 -0.84
C LYS A 97 6.46 13.56 -1.11
N GLU A 98 6.14 14.44 -0.17
CA GLU A 98 6.38 15.88 -0.26
C GLU A 98 7.45 16.30 0.74
N ALA A 99 8.47 17.06 0.34
CA ALA A 99 9.64 17.35 1.18
C ALA A 99 9.31 17.95 2.57
N ASN A 100 8.26 18.79 2.64
CA ASN A 100 7.82 19.43 3.89
C ASN A 100 6.65 18.69 4.57
N GLY A 101 6.29 17.50 4.07
CA GLY A 101 5.16 16.72 4.53
C GLY A 101 3.79 17.37 4.34
N ARG A 102 3.72 18.43 3.52
CA ARG A 102 2.49 19.19 3.25
C ARG A 102 2.32 19.36 1.75
N MET A 103 1.07 19.25 1.30
CA MET A 103 0.71 19.43 -0.10
C MET A 103 0.75 20.92 -0.40
N SER A 104 1.53 21.31 -1.42
CA SER A 104 1.61 22.71 -1.84
C SER A 104 0.28 23.17 -2.47
N GLU A 105 -0.01 24.47 -2.40
CA GLU A 105 -1.23 25.03 -3.01
C GLU A 105 -1.26 24.81 -4.54
N ASN A 106 -0.09 24.80 -5.18
CA ASN A 106 0.00 24.48 -6.61
C ASN A 106 -0.45 23.04 -6.90
N ILE A 107 -0.03 22.06 -6.08
CA ILE A 107 -0.48 20.67 -6.24
C ILE A 107 -1.98 20.59 -6.02
N LYS A 108 -2.51 21.19 -4.94
CA LYS A 108 -3.95 21.18 -4.65
C LYS A 108 -4.78 21.78 -5.78
N ALA A 109 -4.32 22.88 -6.38
CA ALA A 109 -5.02 23.55 -7.48
C ALA A 109 -5.00 22.76 -8.79
N ASN A 110 -3.95 21.96 -9.02
CA ASN A 110 -3.79 21.19 -10.26
C ASN A 110 -4.21 19.72 -10.13
N LEU A 111 -4.49 19.25 -8.91
CA LEU A 111 -4.89 17.86 -8.69
C LEU A 111 -6.30 17.66 -9.27
N PRO A 112 -6.49 16.73 -10.22
CA PRO A 112 -7.82 16.46 -10.74
C PRO A 112 -8.71 15.92 -9.62
N GLN A 113 -9.96 16.40 -9.57
CA GLN A 113 -10.94 15.87 -8.64
C GLN A 113 -11.38 14.48 -9.09
N MET A 114 -10.83 13.45 -8.45
CA MET A 114 -11.15 12.05 -8.70
C MET A 114 -12.07 11.52 -7.60
N LYS A 115 -13.22 10.95 -7.98
CA LYS A 115 -14.19 10.43 -7.01
C LYS A 115 -13.75 9.10 -6.37
N ASN A 116 -12.88 8.36 -7.05
CA ASN A 116 -12.43 7.02 -6.68
C ASN A 116 -11.01 7.02 -6.08
N VAL A 117 -10.48 8.18 -5.70
CA VAL A 117 -9.14 8.31 -5.14
C VAL A 117 -9.15 9.29 -3.98
N VAL A 118 -8.49 8.93 -2.89
CA VAL A 118 -8.20 9.82 -1.77
C VAL A 118 -6.69 10.08 -1.77
N VAL A 119 -6.31 11.34 -2.03
CA VAL A 119 -4.91 11.74 -2.09
C VAL A 119 -4.52 12.51 -0.83
N THR A 120 -3.37 12.17 -0.27
CA THR A 120 -2.71 12.91 0.81
C THR A 120 -1.21 12.95 0.56
N CYS A 121 -0.44 13.50 1.50
CA CYS A 121 1.01 13.49 1.44
C CYS A 121 1.65 13.44 2.83
N ASN A 122 2.90 12.97 2.87
CA ASN A 122 3.80 13.23 3.99
C ASN A 122 5.27 13.25 3.55
N ALA A 123 6.19 13.47 4.49
CA ALA A 123 7.62 13.63 4.18
C ALA A 123 8.28 12.33 3.70
N SER A 124 7.80 11.18 4.16
CA SER A 124 8.42 9.88 3.88
C SER A 124 7.79 9.12 2.71
N GLY A 125 6.57 9.49 2.31
CA GLY A 125 5.66 8.68 1.49
C GLY A 125 5.05 7.48 2.22
N LYS A 126 5.53 7.14 3.43
CA LYS A 126 5.10 5.94 4.17
C LYS A 126 3.92 6.23 5.07
N LEU A 127 2.99 5.30 5.21
CA LEU A 127 1.90 5.45 6.18
C LEU A 127 2.44 5.44 7.62
N THR A 128 1.99 6.41 8.40
CA THR A 128 2.10 6.44 9.87
C THR A 128 0.76 5.97 10.46
N THR A 129 0.68 5.69 11.76
CA THR A 129 -0.58 5.34 12.44
C THR A 129 -1.71 6.32 12.10
N SER A 130 -1.42 7.63 12.13
CA SER A 130 -2.38 8.68 11.76
C SER A 130 -2.85 8.63 10.30
N LEU A 131 -2.02 8.15 9.38
CA LEU A 131 -2.40 7.99 7.98
C LEU A 131 -3.24 6.73 7.77
N VAL A 132 -3.04 5.68 8.60
CA VAL A 132 -3.89 4.49 8.60
C VAL A 132 -5.29 4.85 9.12
N GLU A 133 -5.37 5.66 10.18
CA GLU A 133 -6.65 6.20 10.66
C GLU A 133 -7.33 7.05 9.58
N TYR A 134 -6.57 7.89 8.89
CA TYR A 134 -7.10 8.69 7.79
C TYR A 134 -7.61 7.82 6.63
N TRP A 135 -6.87 6.79 6.24
CA TRP A 135 -7.34 5.80 5.25
C TRP A 135 -8.62 5.11 5.71
N ARG A 136 -8.67 4.65 6.97
CA ARG A 136 -9.86 4.01 7.56
C ARG A 136 -11.08 4.93 7.46
N ASP A 137 -10.93 6.18 7.87
CA ASP A 137 -12.04 7.14 7.97
C ASP A 137 -12.50 7.68 6.61
N LYS A 138 -11.60 7.74 5.61
CA LYS A 138 -11.89 8.31 4.29
C LYS A 138 -12.15 7.28 3.20
N CYS A 139 -11.59 6.08 3.31
CA CYS A 139 -11.71 5.04 2.29
C CYS A 139 -12.57 3.87 2.77
N LEU A 140 -12.25 3.30 3.94
CA LEU A 140 -12.86 2.05 4.41
C LEU A 140 -14.26 2.27 4.97
N ILE A 141 -14.39 3.01 6.08
CA ILE A 141 -15.65 3.19 6.82
C ILE A 141 -16.80 3.69 5.93
N PRO A 142 -16.61 4.72 5.08
CA PRO A 142 -17.69 5.20 4.21
C PRO A 142 -18.22 4.14 3.23
N SER A 143 -17.42 3.12 2.93
CA SER A 143 -17.73 2.06 1.97
C SER A 143 -18.34 0.81 2.60
N LEU A 144 -18.39 0.70 3.94
CA LEU A 144 -18.85 -0.50 4.64
C LEU A 144 -20.37 -0.76 4.54
N LEU A 145 -21.18 0.25 4.23
CA LEU A 145 -22.64 0.14 4.05
C LEU A 145 -23.38 -0.64 5.16
N SER A 146 -22.84 -0.62 6.39
CA SER A 146 -23.34 -1.39 7.55
C SER A 146 -23.37 -2.92 7.38
N GLN A 147 -22.59 -3.48 6.45
CA GLN A 147 -22.48 -4.92 6.27
C GLN A 147 -21.41 -5.53 7.20
N PRO A 148 -21.64 -6.74 7.75
CA PRO A 148 -20.58 -7.51 8.39
C PRO A 148 -19.40 -7.65 7.41
N THR A 149 -18.22 -7.18 7.82
CA THR A 149 -17.04 -7.09 6.95
C THR A 149 -15.86 -7.76 7.64
N LEU A 150 -15.15 -8.60 6.90
CA LEU A 150 -13.90 -9.23 7.33
C LEU A 150 -12.75 -8.51 6.63
N LEU A 151 -11.88 -7.83 7.38
CA LEU A 151 -10.68 -7.18 6.85
C LEU A 151 -9.44 -8.03 7.14
N LEU A 152 -8.72 -8.42 6.09
CA LEU A 152 -7.41 -9.04 6.14
C LEU A 152 -6.35 -7.97 5.91
N SER A 153 -5.42 -7.84 6.84
CA SER A 153 -4.34 -6.84 6.84
C SER A 153 -3.08 -7.44 7.47
N ASP A 154 -1.92 -6.84 7.20
CA ASP A 154 -0.66 -7.27 7.77
C ASP A 154 -0.54 -6.93 9.27
N SER A 155 0.33 -7.64 10.00
CA SER A 155 0.48 -7.45 11.44
C SER A 155 1.42 -6.29 11.81
N TRP A 156 1.44 -5.22 11.01
CA TRP A 156 2.30 -4.08 11.24
C TRP A 156 1.86 -3.29 12.49
N SER A 157 2.82 -2.90 13.34
CA SER A 157 2.54 -2.26 14.63
C SER A 157 1.73 -0.96 14.51
N GLY A 158 1.86 -0.24 13.41
CA GLY A 158 1.06 0.96 13.12
C GLY A 158 -0.43 0.70 12.86
N GLN A 159 -0.84 -0.56 12.65
CA GLN A 159 -2.24 -0.97 12.48
C GLN A 159 -2.86 -1.56 13.76
N GLY A 160 -2.02 -1.97 14.71
CA GLY A 160 -2.44 -2.63 15.96
C GLY A 160 -2.40 -1.73 17.20
N ASP A 161 -2.17 -0.43 17.04
CA ASP A 161 -2.04 0.48 18.17
C ASP A 161 -3.37 0.58 18.94
N ARG A 162 -3.41 0.00 20.15
CA ARG A 162 -4.52 0.13 21.10
C ARG A 162 -4.54 1.54 21.69
N LYS A 163 -4.89 2.53 20.88
CA LYS A 163 -5.36 3.84 21.34
C LYS A 163 -6.76 4.06 20.79
N GLY A 164 -7.69 3.26 21.30
CA GLY A 164 -9.13 3.35 21.08
C GLY A 164 -9.83 2.67 22.23
#